data_AF-A0A927QVT7-F1
#
_entry.id   AF-A0A927QVT7-F1
#
_cell.length_a   1.000
_cell.length_b   1.000
_cell.length_c   1.000
_cell.angle_alpha   90.00
_cell.angle_beta   90.00
_cell.angle_gamma   90.00
#
_symmetry.space_group_name_H-M   'P 1'
#
loop_
_entity.id
_entity.type
_entity.pdbx_description
1 polymer ?
#
loop_
_entity_poly.entity_id
_entity_poly.type
_entity_poly.pdbx_seq_one_letter_code
_entity_poly.pdbx_strand_id
1 'polypeptide(L)'
;MVELSSKEKEVLDFLLEFIEMGIFSIEQHERDLGRLDYSLCSDDSEKQLITEKKIAKLKKRLSKCNPIIAGYINALTTSDPLNSSHEEKLLMISKNFLLTEYSELFEMLVSEDISTIQGYQFESIIKSLGFKYKPLKEFIQAVCDVNSFYLYKSFLEISQNDNLSYEKVKDKLNNAFFRLEAFMNGTVNQYVHFDFNTTFTELFYCTRKLENVSYANYNLIGEYWGLTEQIRVDYDKSTFDNHKAYENKAFCNDCNVISSIAWDRISEFNSFATPDEIEEQNRKKSISDVIKASDKVEAVKEEIKNLIVETPKEESNLYPRIFTSDKAFDKFKNLVEAFGNGDEKLADYSFVFHRMRKDKLIYDDYQQTQFVYFLLEFNINISRIKPKTQLGKSDLRESIYNRV
;
A
#
# COMPACT_ATOMS: atom_id res chain seq x y z
N MET A 1 -17.84 6.95 26.87
CA MET A 1 -16.81 5.93 26.61
C MET A 1 -15.59 6.30 27.44
N VAL A 2 -15.06 5.37 28.22
CA VAL A 2 -13.78 5.56 28.89
C VAL A 2 -12.72 5.60 27.79
N GLU A 3 -11.84 6.61 27.83
CA GLU A 3 -10.77 6.74 26.87
C GLU A 3 -9.71 5.67 27.14
N LEU A 4 -9.37 4.87 26.12
CA LEU A 4 -8.33 3.84 26.25
C LEU A 4 -6.98 4.50 26.55
N SER A 5 -6.24 3.93 27.50
CA SER A 5 -4.85 4.26 27.76
C SER A 5 -3.95 3.96 26.55
N SER A 6 -2.73 4.51 26.54
CA SER A 6 -1.77 4.23 25.46
C SER A 6 -1.47 2.75 25.29
N LYS A 7 -1.40 1.99 26.40
CA LYS A 7 -1.14 0.55 26.36
C LYS A 7 -2.34 -0.24 25.81
N GLU A 8 -3.54 0.14 26.21
CA GLU A 8 -4.78 -0.43 25.68
C GLU A 8 -4.95 -0.17 24.18
N LYS A 9 -4.57 1.02 23.70
CA LYS A 9 -4.55 1.33 22.26
C LYS A 9 -3.55 0.44 21.52
N GLU A 10 -2.33 0.31 22.04
CA GLU A 10 -1.28 -0.54 21.45
C GLU A 10 -1.74 -2.01 21.30
N VAL A 11 -2.36 -2.59 22.34
CA VAL A 11 -2.90 -3.95 22.28
C VAL A 11 -4.05 -4.06 21.30
N LEU A 12 -4.97 -3.08 21.30
CA LEU A 12 -6.11 -3.11 20.39
C LEU A 12 -5.65 -3.05 18.93
N ASP A 13 -4.69 -2.17 18.63
CA ASP A 13 -4.13 -2.03 17.28
C ASP A 13 -3.43 -3.32 16.85
N PHE A 14 -2.67 -3.97 17.74
CA PHE A 14 -2.08 -5.29 17.51
C PHE A 14 -3.13 -6.36 17.18
N LEU A 15 -4.24 -6.42 17.93
CA LEU A 15 -5.32 -7.37 17.68
C LEU A 15 -6.05 -7.10 16.36
N LEU A 16 -6.25 -5.83 16.02
CA LEU A 16 -6.87 -5.41 14.76
C LEU A 16 -5.99 -5.76 13.57
N GLU A 17 -4.68 -5.56 13.66
CA GLU A 17 -3.72 -5.95 12.62
C GLU A 17 -3.84 -7.44 12.27
N PHE A 18 -4.06 -8.33 13.24
CA PHE A 18 -4.30 -9.75 12.94
C PHE A 18 -5.59 -10.01 12.18
N ILE A 19 -6.67 -9.30 12.53
CA ILE A 19 -7.93 -9.40 11.81
C ILE A 19 -7.71 -8.93 10.36
N GLU A 20 -7.09 -7.77 10.18
CA GLU A 20 -6.80 -7.19 8.87
C GLU A 20 -5.92 -8.12 8.01
N MET A 21 -4.82 -8.63 8.57
CA MET A 21 -3.95 -9.58 7.88
C MET A 21 -4.65 -10.91 7.57
N GLY A 22 -5.52 -11.38 8.46
CA GLY A 22 -6.35 -12.56 8.23
C GLY A 22 -7.33 -12.36 7.07
N ILE A 23 -8.00 -11.20 7.03
CA ILE A 23 -8.91 -10.83 5.95
C ILE A 23 -8.14 -10.73 4.64
N PHE A 24 -7.04 -9.97 4.61
CA PHE A 24 -6.19 -9.79 3.44
C PHE A 24 -5.74 -11.13 2.85
N SER A 25 -5.24 -12.03 3.69
CA SER A 25 -4.73 -13.34 3.24
C SER A 25 -5.81 -14.21 2.60
N ILE A 26 -7.01 -14.25 3.18
CA ILE A 26 -8.13 -15.04 2.64
C ILE A 26 -8.67 -14.39 1.37
N GLU A 27 -8.82 -13.08 1.35
CA GLU A 27 -9.29 -12.37 0.16
C GLU A 27 -8.34 -12.53 -1.01
N GLN A 28 -7.02 -12.44 -0.79
CA GLN A 28 -6.05 -12.64 -1.86
C GLN A 28 -6.16 -14.04 -2.45
N HIS A 29 -6.30 -15.06 -1.58
CA HIS A 29 -6.51 -16.42 -2.03
C HIS A 29 -7.80 -16.59 -2.85
N GLU A 30 -8.92 -16.01 -2.41
CA GLU A 30 -10.19 -16.06 -3.14
C GLU A 30 -10.13 -15.27 -4.47
N ARG A 31 -9.38 -14.16 -4.53
CA ARG A 31 -9.13 -13.40 -5.77
C ARG A 31 -8.33 -14.24 -6.76
N ASP A 32 -7.27 -14.88 -6.33
CA ASP A 32 -6.43 -15.71 -7.20
C ASP A 32 -7.20 -16.93 -7.73
N LEU A 33 -8.00 -17.58 -6.88
CA LEU A 33 -8.92 -18.63 -7.31
C LEU A 33 -9.97 -18.10 -8.30
N GLY A 34 -10.52 -16.91 -8.05
CA GLY A 34 -11.45 -16.23 -8.97
C GLY A 34 -10.84 -15.95 -10.34
N ARG A 35 -9.61 -15.43 -10.38
CA ARG A 35 -8.85 -15.21 -11.62
C ARG A 35 -8.65 -16.51 -12.39
N LEU A 36 -8.26 -17.58 -11.69
CA LEU A 36 -8.08 -18.89 -12.31
C LEU A 36 -9.42 -19.39 -12.89
N ASP A 37 -10.49 -19.40 -12.09
CA ASP A 37 -11.82 -19.85 -12.54
C ASP A 37 -12.28 -19.09 -13.79
N TYR A 38 -12.09 -17.76 -13.81
CA TYR A 38 -12.49 -16.93 -14.97
C TYR A 38 -11.56 -17.07 -16.17
N SER A 39 -10.28 -17.38 -15.97
CA SER A 39 -9.35 -17.67 -17.08
C SER A 39 -9.69 -18.97 -17.81
N LEU A 40 -10.39 -19.89 -17.14
CA LEU A 40 -10.85 -21.15 -17.70
C LEU A 40 -12.19 -21.02 -18.44
N CYS A 41 -12.87 -19.88 -18.33
CA CYS A 41 -14.10 -19.62 -19.07
C CYS A 41 -13.83 -19.37 -20.55
N SER A 42 -14.64 -19.99 -21.40
CA SER A 42 -14.61 -19.83 -22.85
C SER A 42 -15.24 -18.53 -23.33
N ASP A 43 -16.26 -18.03 -22.61
CA ASP A 43 -16.97 -16.80 -22.94
C ASP A 43 -17.54 -16.10 -21.69
N ASP A 44 -18.18 -14.94 -21.90
CA ASP A 44 -18.77 -14.15 -20.82
C ASP A 44 -20.05 -14.77 -20.23
N SER A 45 -20.75 -15.63 -20.97
CA SER A 45 -21.92 -16.37 -20.45
C SER A 45 -21.47 -17.40 -19.41
N GLU A 46 -20.35 -18.08 -19.66
CA GLU A 46 -19.74 -19.00 -18.72
C GLU A 46 -19.24 -18.27 -17.46
N LYS A 47 -18.62 -17.08 -17.63
CA LYS A 47 -18.23 -16.24 -16.48
C LYS A 47 -19.44 -15.83 -15.63
N GLN A 48 -20.56 -15.48 -16.25
CA GLN A 48 -21.80 -15.17 -15.53
C GLN A 48 -22.30 -16.38 -14.72
N LEU A 49 -22.35 -17.57 -15.34
CA LEU A 49 -22.78 -18.79 -14.67
C LEU A 49 -21.88 -19.15 -13.48
N ILE A 50 -20.56 -19.01 -13.61
CA ILE A 50 -19.62 -19.23 -12.49
C ILE A 50 -19.84 -18.18 -11.39
N THR A 51 -20.07 -16.92 -11.76
CA THR A 51 -20.32 -15.84 -10.81
C THR A 51 -21.60 -16.10 -10.00
N GLU A 52 -22.69 -16.50 -10.65
CA GLU A 52 -23.93 -16.89 -9.98
C GLU A 52 -23.73 -18.05 -9.00
N LYS A 53 -22.97 -19.09 -9.40
CA LYS A 53 -22.62 -20.22 -8.52
C LYS A 53 -21.81 -19.77 -7.30
N LYS A 54 -20.84 -18.87 -7.48
CA LYS A 54 -20.05 -18.30 -6.38
C LYS A 54 -20.93 -17.51 -5.41
N ILE A 55 -21.82 -16.65 -5.93
CA ILE A 55 -22.79 -15.91 -5.12
C ILE A 55 -23.70 -16.86 -4.33
N ALA A 56 -24.24 -17.90 -4.96
CA ALA A 56 -25.09 -18.87 -4.28
C ALA A 56 -24.35 -19.61 -3.16
N LYS A 57 -23.07 -19.98 -3.39
CA LYS A 57 -22.20 -20.59 -2.38
C LYS A 57 -21.95 -19.64 -1.20
N LEU A 58 -21.65 -18.37 -1.47
CA LEU A 58 -21.44 -17.33 -0.46
C LEU A 58 -22.70 -17.08 0.37
N LYS A 59 -23.87 -16.91 -0.27
CA LYS A 59 -25.17 -16.79 0.43
C LYS A 59 -25.41 -17.97 1.39
N LYS A 60 -25.10 -19.21 0.95
CA LYS A 60 -25.23 -20.42 1.77
C LYS A 60 -24.24 -20.48 2.94
N ARG A 61 -23.03 -19.93 2.79
CA ARG A 61 -22.05 -19.81 3.89
C ARG A 61 -22.54 -18.79 4.91
N LEU A 62 -22.93 -17.60 4.45
CA LEU A 62 -23.43 -16.51 5.30
C LEU A 62 -24.71 -16.91 6.05
N SER A 63 -25.62 -17.66 5.42
CA SER A 63 -26.83 -18.16 6.09
C SER A 63 -26.56 -19.20 7.19
N LYS A 64 -25.34 -19.76 7.23
CA LYS A 64 -24.88 -20.72 8.25
C LYS A 64 -23.87 -20.09 9.21
N CYS A 65 -23.73 -18.76 9.18
CA CYS A 65 -22.84 -18.04 10.07
C CYS A 65 -23.20 -18.33 11.52
N ASN A 66 -22.17 -18.41 12.37
CA ASN A 66 -22.33 -18.57 13.81
C ASN A 66 -23.25 -17.46 14.36
N PRO A 67 -24.27 -17.75 15.19
CA PRO A 67 -25.20 -16.73 15.69
C PRO A 67 -24.54 -15.54 16.38
N ILE A 68 -23.42 -15.76 17.08
CA ILE A 68 -22.63 -14.70 17.72
C ILE A 68 -22.10 -13.73 16.65
N ILE A 69 -21.56 -14.29 15.56
CA ILE A 69 -20.91 -13.57 14.48
C ILE A 69 -21.94 -12.91 13.55
N ALA A 70 -23.08 -13.55 13.36
CA ALA A 70 -24.15 -13.08 12.48
C ALA A 70 -24.63 -11.65 12.85
N GLY A 71 -24.64 -11.30 14.14
CA GLY A 71 -24.97 -9.95 14.59
C GLY A 71 -24.00 -8.88 14.04
N TYR A 72 -22.69 -9.14 14.14
CA TYR A 72 -21.65 -8.26 13.61
C TYR A 72 -21.70 -8.16 12.08
N ILE A 73 -21.97 -9.28 11.40
CA ILE A 73 -22.08 -9.33 9.94
C ILE A 73 -23.30 -8.57 9.44
N ASN A 74 -24.43 -8.66 10.15
CA ASN A 74 -25.61 -7.86 9.84
C ASN A 74 -25.31 -6.36 10.03
N ALA A 75 -24.59 -5.97 11.08
CA ALA A 75 -24.19 -4.58 11.26
C ALA A 75 -23.28 -4.07 10.13
N LEU A 76 -22.39 -4.92 9.61
CA LEU A 76 -21.48 -4.57 8.51
C LEU A 76 -22.24 -4.31 7.21
N THR A 77 -23.25 -5.11 6.95
CA THR A 77 -24.02 -5.10 5.70
C THR A 77 -25.21 -4.13 5.70
N THR A 78 -25.61 -3.62 6.87
CA THR A 78 -26.73 -2.68 7.00
C THR A 78 -26.30 -1.27 6.59
N SER A 79 -27.21 -0.54 5.95
CA SER A 79 -27.03 0.87 5.58
C SER A 79 -26.61 1.72 6.79
N ASP A 80 -25.59 2.56 6.61
CA ASP A 80 -25.13 3.44 7.67
C ASP A 80 -25.97 4.71 7.72
N PRO A 81 -26.55 5.11 8.86
CA PRO A 81 -27.05 6.47 9.02
C PRO A 81 -25.95 7.53 8.96
N LEU A 82 -24.69 7.17 9.27
CA LEU A 82 -23.54 8.10 9.25
C LEU A 82 -22.81 8.15 7.91
N ASN A 83 -23.23 7.35 6.91
CA ASN A 83 -22.56 7.19 5.61
C ASN A 83 -21.05 6.89 5.71
N SER A 84 -20.60 6.18 6.75
CA SER A 84 -19.19 5.77 6.89
C SER A 84 -18.78 4.84 5.75
N SER A 85 -17.50 4.86 5.39
CA SER A 85 -16.95 3.92 4.39
C SER A 85 -17.08 2.47 4.86
N HIS A 86 -16.98 1.54 3.92
CA HIS A 86 -16.97 0.11 4.25
C HIS A 86 -15.80 -0.26 5.17
N GLU A 87 -14.60 0.32 4.96
CA GLU A 87 -13.46 0.08 5.85
C GLU A 87 -13.69 0.66 7.25
N GLU A 88 -14.28 1.85 7.35
CA GLU A 88 -14.59 2.47 8.65
C GLU A 88 -15.56 1.61 9.46
N LYS A 89 -16.60 1.08 8.80
CA LYS A 89 -17.52 0.12 9.43
C LYS A 89 -16.81 -1.15 9.85
N LEU A 90 -16.00 -1.73 8.98
CA LEU A 90 -15.26 -2.95 9.26
C LEU A 90 -14.35 -2.78 10.48
N LEU A 91 -13.64 -1.66 10.56
CA LEU A 91 -12.80 -1.31 11.71
C LEU A 91 -13.62 -1.22 13.01
N MET A 92 -14.73 -0.48 12.98
CA MET A 92 -15.61 -0.35 14.16
C MET A 92 -16.17 -1.70 14.60
N ILE A 93 -16.61 -2.53 13.66
CA ILE A 93 -17.21 -3.83 13.93
C ILE A 93 -16.16 -4.81 14.45
N SER A 94 -14.96 -4.80 13.89
CA SER A 94 -13.85 -5.64 14.35
C SER A 94 -13.41 -5.26 15.76
N LYS A 95 -13.34 -3.95 16.05
CA LYS A 95 -13.10 -3.44 17.41
C LYS A 95 -14.18 -3.91 18.39
N ASN A 96 -15.46 -3.77 18.01
CA ASN A 96 -16.57 -4.20 18.86
C ASN A 96 -16.56 -5.71 19.09
N PHE A 97 -16.25 -6.50 18.07
CA PHE A 97 -16.11 -7.96 18.19
C PHE A 97 -15.00 -8.33 19.18
N LEU A 98 -13.81 -7.73 19.06
CA LEU A 98 -12.69 -7.97 19.97
C LEU A 98 -13.03 -7.56 21.42
N LEU A 99 -13.57 -6.36 21.62
CA LEU A 99 -13.88 -5.84 22.95
C LEU A 99 -15.09 -6.50 23.60
N THR A 100 -15.87 -7.30 22.87
CA THR A 100 -17.04 -8.02 23.40
C THR A 100 -16.73 -9.49 23.60
N GLU A 101 -16.23 -10.18 22.57
CA GLU A 101 -16.01 -11.63 22.57
C GLU A 101 -14.63 -12.02 23.11
N TYR A 102 -13.68 -11.08 23.13
CA TYR A 102 -12.29 -11.27 23.53
C TYR A 102 -11.83 -10.22 24.56
N SER A 103 -12.76 -9.65 25.35
CA SER A 103 -12.44 -8.64 26.37
C SER A 103 -11.43 -9.13 27.41
N GLU A 104 -11.58 -10.36 27.91
CA GLU A 104 -10.65 -10.96 28.87
C GLU A 104 -9.25 -11.19 28.26
N LEU A 105 -9.20 -11.57 26.97
CA LEU A 105 -7.93 -11.70 26.25
C LEU A 105 -7.26 -10.33 26.12
N PHE A 106 -8.05 -9.31 25.76
CA PHE A 106 -7.59 -7.94 25.66
C PHE A 106 -6.99 -7.45 26.99
N GLU A 107 -7.70 -7.63 28.11
CA GLU A 107 -7.22 -7.24 29.45
C GLU A 107 -5.92 -7.96 29.84
N MET A 108 -5.80 -9.26 29.54
CA MET A 108 -4.57 -10.00 29.80
C MET A 108 -3.40 -9.46 28.97
N LEU A 109 -3.61 -9.24 27.67
CA LEU A 109 -2.57 -8.73 26.79
C LEU A 109 -2.13 -7.30 27.13
N VAL A 110 -3.00 -6.48 27.73
CA VAL A 110 -2.64 -5.15 28.25
C VAL A 110 -1.63 -5.23 29.39
N SER A 111 -1.64 -6.32 30.15
CA SER A 111 -0.69 -6.57 31.23
C SER A 111 0.63 -7.18 30.74
N GLU A 112 0.69 -7.61 29.48
CA GLU A 112 1.86 -8.25 28.87
C GLU A 112 2.68 -7.27 28.02
N ASP A 113 3.95 -7.61 27.81
CA ASP A 113 4.78 -6.92 26.84
C ASP A 113 4.54 -7.51 25.45
N ILE A 114 3.78 -6.81 24.61
CA ILE A 114 3.44 -7.20 23.23
C ILE A 114 4.69 -7.58 22.42
N SER A 115 5.84 -6.94 22.66
CA SER A 115 7.07 -7.26 21.94
C SER A 115 7.56 -8.70 22.17
N THR A 116 7.16 -9.32 23.28
CA THR A 116 7.50 -10.71 23.61
C THR A 116 6.66 -11.73 22.85
N ILE A 117 5.48 -11.33 22.36
CA ILE A 117 4.56 -12.18 21.60
C ILE A 117 4.57 -11.82 20.09
N GLN A 118 5.12 -10.67 19.72
CA GLN A 118 5.38 -10.29 18.34
C GLN A 118 6.32 -11.31 17.68
N GLY A 119 5.82 -12.00 16.66
CA GLY A 119 6.54 -13.05 15.92
C GLY A 119 6.00 -14.46 16.12
N TYR A 120 5.10 -14.67 17.10
CA TYR A 120 4.36 -15.93 17.21
C TYR A 120 3.09 -15.90 16.36
N GLN A 121 2.67 -17.07 15.88
CA GLN A 121 1.37 -17.20 15.23
C GLN A 121 0.25 -16.89 16.22
N PHE A 122 -0.66 -16.01 15.82
CA PHE A 122 -1.72 -15.52 16.70
C PHE A 122 -2.64 -16.61 17.25
N GLU A 123 -2.92 -17.63 16.44
CA GLU A 123 -3.66 -18.82 16.87
C GLU A 123 -2.99 -19.51 18.07
N SER A 124 -1.65 -19.58 18.08
CA SER A 124 -0.87 -20.16 19.17
C SER A 124 -0.93 -19.31 20.43
N ILE A 125 -0.88 -17.98 20.29
CA ILE A 125 -1.00 -17.04 21.41
C ILE A 125 -2.36 -17.21 22.08
N ILE A 126 -3.45 -17.09 21.30
CA ILE A 126 -4.83 -17.23 21.80
C ILE A 126 -5.03 -18.57 22.53
N LYS A 127 -4.57 -19.67 21.91
CA LYS A 127 -4.70 -21.00 22.53
C LYS A 127 -3.86 -21.15 23.79
N SER A 128 -2.65 -20.60 23.82
CA SER A 128 -1.76 -20.67 25.00
C SER A 128 -2.34 -19.94 26.21
N LEU A 129 -3.10 -18.86 25.97
CA LEU A 129 -3.82 -18.10 26.99
C LEU A 129 -5.19 -18.70 27.33
N GLY A 130 -5.53 -19.88 26.80
CA GLY A 130 -6.76 -20.62 27.12
C GLY A 130 -7.99 -20.21 26.31
N PHE A 131 -7.86 -19.32 25.33
CA PHE A 131 -8.97 -18.85 24.51
C PHE A 131 -9.25 -19.73 23.30
N LYS A 132 -10.50 -19.71 22.85
CA LYS A 132 -10.90 -20.36 21.61
C LYS A 132 -10.55 -19.47 20.42
N TYR A 133 -9.73 -19.98 19.51
CA TYR A 133 -9.43 -19.28 18.25
C TYR A 133 -10.54 -19.41 17.20
N LYS A 134 -11.38 -20.45 17.32
CA LYS A 134 -12.43 -20.76 16.32
C LYS A 134 -13.39 -19.59 16.04
N PRO A 135 -13.95 -18.88 17.05
CA PRO A 135 -14.84 -17.75 16.81
C PRO A 135 -14.18 -16.61 16.01
N LEU A 136 -12.96 -16.21 16.36
CA LEU A 136 -12.19 -15.22 15.62
C LEU A 136 -11.96 -15.63 14.16
N LYS A 137 -11.57 -16.88 13.93
CA LYS A 137 -11.40 -17.42 12.57
C LYS A 137 -12.71 -17.41 11.77
N GLU A 138 -13.82 -17.79 12.40
CA GLU A 138 -15.15 -17.74 11.79
C GLU A 138 -15.57 -16.30 11.48
N PHE A 139 -15.18 -15.32 12.32
CA PHE A 139 -15.49 -13.90 12.13
C PHE A 139 -14.76 -13.36 10.90
N ILE A 140 -13.43 -13.57 10.84
CA ILE A 140 -12.61 -13.19 9.69
C ILE A 140 -13.19 -13.80 8.40
N GLN A 141 -13.47 -15.10 8.40
CA GLN A 141 -14.03 -15.78 7.21
C GLN A 141 -15.39 -15.20 6.80
N ALA A 142 -16.26 -14.87 7.76
CA ALA A 142 -17.57 -14.30 7.47
C ALA A 142 -17.46 -12.90 6.87
N VAL A 143 -16.51 -12.08 7.33
CA VAL A 143 -16.19 -10.78 6.69
C VAL A 143 -15.72 -10.99 5.26
N CYS A 144 -14.77 -11.89 5.02
CA CYS A 144 -14.30 -12.19 3.66
C CYS A 144 -15.42 -12.70 2.75
N ASP A 145 -16.35 -13.51 3.28
CA ASP A 145 -17.51 -13.99 2.55
C ASP A 145 -18.46 -12.83 2.18
N VAL A 146 -18.64 -11.84 3.04
CA VAL A 146 -19.40 -10.62 2.72
C VAL A 146 -18.72 -9.79 1.63
N ASN A 147 -17.42 -9.52 1.78
CA ASN A 147 -16.65 -8.73 0.82
C ASN A 147 -16.66 -9.40 -0.56
N SER A 148 -16.40 -10.71 -0.60
CA SER A 148 -16.49 -11.52 -1.81
C SER A 148 -17.90 -11.51 -2.40
N PHE A 149 -18.94 -11.58 -1.56
CA PHE A 149 -20.33 -11.54 -2.02
C PHE A 149 -20.63 -10.22 -2.74
N TYR A 150 -20.26 -9.08 -2.15
CA TYR A 150 -20.46 -7.77 -2.80
C TYR A 150 -19.65 -7.64 -4.08
N LEU A 151 -18.41 -8.12 -4.09
CA LEU A 151 -17.58 -8.12 -5.30
C LEU A 151 -18.25 -8.90 -6.44
N TYR A 152 -18.59 -10.17 -6.22
CA TYR A 152 -19.21 -10.98 -7.28
C TYR A 152 -20.61 -10.48 -7.67
N LYS A 153 -21.37 -9.94 -6.70
CA LYS A 153 -22.66 -9.31 -6.97
C LYS A 153 -22.50 -8.11 -7.90
N SER A 154 -21.48 -7.28 -7.69
CA SER A 154 -21.18 -6.13 -8.56
C SER A 154 -20.93 -6.57 -10.01
N PHE A 155 -20.25 -7.70 -10.24
CA PHE A 155 -20.01 -8.20 -11.60
C PHE A 155 -21.31 -8.56 -12.34
N LEU A 156 -22.31 -9.10 -11.63
CA LEU A 156 -23.63 -9.34 -12.22
C LEU A 156 -24.43 -8.05 -12.43
N GLU A 157 -24.32 -7.09 -11.51
CA GLU A 157 -25.03 -5.81 -11.63
C GLU A 157 -24.49 -4.97 -12.79
N ILE A 158 -23.16 -4.99 -13.01
CA ILE A 158 -22.51 -4.32 -14.15
C ILE A 158 -23.04 -4.86 -15.49
N SER A 159 -23.19 -6.19 -15.62
CA SER A 159 -23.68 -6.78 -16.87
C SER A 159 -25.16 -6.52 -17.13
N GLN A 160 -25.94 -6.19 -16.10
CA GLN A 160 -27.36 -5.87 -16.18
C GLN A 160 -27.64 -4.36 -16.29
N ASN A 161 -26.60 -3.52 -16.23
CA ASN A 161 -26.76 -2.08 -16.25
C ASN A 161 -26.84 -1.54 -17.69
N ASP A 162 -28.05 -1.45 -18.22
CA ASP A 162 -28.33 -0.90 -19.57
C ASP A 162 -27.89 0.57 -19.75
N ASN A 163 -27.74 1.31 -18.64
CA ASN A 163 -27.30 2.71 -18.67
C ASN A 163 -25.78 2.90 -18.66
N LEU A 164 -25.03 1.80 -18.50
CA LEU A 164 -23.57 1.80 -18.47
C LEU A 164 -23.00 1.99 -19.88
N SER A 165 -22.30 3.10 -20.07
CA SER A 165 -21.66 3.47 -21.33
C SER A 165 -20.19 3.79 -21.11
N TYR A 166 -19.34 3.40 -22.06
CA TYR A 166 -17.90 3.65 -22.02
C TYR A 166 -17.57 5.12 -21.72
N GLU A 167 -18.18 6.06 -22.43
CA GLU A 167 -17.94 7.50 -22.26
C GLU A 167 -18.23 8.00 -20.84
N LYS A 168 -19.37 7.62 -20.25
CA LYS A 168 -19.69 7.98 -18.85
C LYS A 168 -18.69 7.41 -17.85
N VAL A 169 -18.22 6.18 -18.05
CA VAL A 169 -17.25 5.54 -17.15
C VAL A 169 -15.89 6.25 -17.26
N LYS A 170 -15.44 6.51 -18.49
CA LYS A 170 -14.25 7.30 -18.79
C LYS A 170 -14.31 8.67 -18.11
N ASP A 171 -15.43 9.39 -18.26
CA ASP A 171 -15.61 10.72 -17.66
C ASP A 171 -15.58 10.66 -16.13
N LYS A 172 -16.22 9.66 -15.51
CA LYS A 172 -16.14 9.46 -14.05
C LYS A 172 -14.70 9.24 -13.60
N LEU A 173 -13.96 8.38 -14.30
CA LEU A 173 -12.60 8.03 -13.95
C LEU A 173 -11.64 9.22 -14.13
N ASN A 174 -11.75 9.95 -15.24
CA ASN A 174 -10.98 11.17 -15.47
C ASN A 174 -11.24 12.20 -14.36
N ASN A 175 -12.51 12.46 -14.04
CA ASN A 175 -12.86 13.39 -12.97
C ASN A 175 -12.33 12.94 -11.61
N ALA A 176 -12.26 11.64 -11.35
CA ALA A 176 -11.67 11.12 -10.12
C ALA A 176 -10.15 11.35 -10.06
N PHE A 177 -9.44 11.03 -11.14
CA PHE A 177 -8.00 11.29 -11.22
C PHE A 177 -7.68 12.79 -11.13
N PHE A 178 -8.45 13.67 -11.78
CA PHE A 178 -8.27 15.11 -11.64
C PHE A 178 -8.47 15.60 -10.20
N ARG A 179 -9.46 15.07 -9.48
CA ARG A 179 -9.67 15.41 -8.06
C ARG A 179 -8.51 14.91 -7.19
N LEU A 180 -8.02 13.70 -7.45
CA LEU A 180 -6.89 13.13 -6.73
C LEU A 180 -5.63 13.96 -6.96
N GLU A 181 -5.29 14.26 -8.21
CA GLU A 181 -4.15 15.10 -8.58
C GLU A 181 -4.26 16.50 -7.97
N ALA A 182 -5.43 17.15 -8.06
CA ALA A 182 -5.64 18.47 -7.47
C ALA A 182 -5.47 18.46 -5.94
N PHE A 183 -5.85 17.37 -5.28
CA PHE A 183 -5.62 17.19 -3.85
C PHE A 183 -4.15 16.92 -3.52
N MET A 184 -3.46 16.08 -4.31
CA MET A 184 -2.03 15.81 -4.17
C MET A 184 -1.18 17.07 -4.37
N ASN A 185 -1.56 17.95 -5.29
CA ASN A 185 -0.90 19.22 -5.55
C ASN A 185 -1.32 20.35 -4.58
N GLY A 186 -2.18 20.05 -3.60
CA GLY A 186 -2.64 21.02 -2.60
C GLY A 186 -3.56 22.12 -3.16
N THR A 187 -4.03 21.97 -4.39
CA THR A 187 -4.99 22.90 -5.02
C THR A 187 -6.39 22.76 -4.39
N VAL A 188 -6.71 21.58 -3.87
CA VAL A 188 -7.95 21.30 -3.13
C VAL A 188 -7.60 20.80 -1.72
N ASN A 189 -8.35 21.27 -0.73
CA ASN A 189 -8.05 21.02 0.69
C ASN A 189 -8.78 19.81 1.27
N GLN A 190 -9.74 19.26 0.52
CA GLN A 190 -10.58 18.14 0.94
C GLN A 190 -10.62 17.09 -0.16
N TYR A 191 -10.45 15.84 0.25
CA TYR A 191 -10.60 14.68 -0.62
C TYR A 191 -11.77 13.83 -0.14
N VAL A 192 -12.57 13.36 -1.09
CA VAL A 192 -13.69 12.46 -0.87
C VAL A 192 -13.42 11.18 -1.63
N HIS A 193 -13.64 10.05 -0.95
CA HIS A 193 -13.45 8.70 -1.49
C HIS A 193 -14.10 8.52 -2.86
N PHE A 194 -13.40 7.83 -3.74
CA PHE A 194 -13.88 7.37 -5.04
C PHE A 194 -13.58 5.88 -5.23
N ASP A 195 -14.59 5.10 -5.61
CA ASP A 195 -14.43 3.67 -5.84
C ASP A 195 -13.76 3.39 -7.21
N PHE A 196 -12.43 3.51 -7.22
CA PHE A 196 -11.60 3.21 -8.39
C PHE A 196 -11.76 1.75 -8.84
N ASN A 197 -11.84 0.79 -7.91
CA ASN A 197 -11.88 -0.62 -8.25
C ASN A 197 -13.15 -1.00 -9.04
N THR A 198 -14.32 -0.54 -8.58
CA THR A 198 -15.57 -0.74 -9.32
C THR A 198 -15.54 -0.01 -10.66
N THR A 199 -15.07 1.25 -10.69
CA THR A 199 -15.03 2.04 -11.93
C THR A 199 -14.10 1.42 -12.99
N PHE A 200 -12.94 0.88 -12.60
CA PHE A 200 -12.06 0.14 -13.52
C PHE A 200 -12.70 -1.16 -14.01
N THR A 201 -13.48 -1.83 -13.16
CA THR A 201 -14.24 -3.02 -13.58
C THR A 201 -15.30 -2.68 -14.62
N GLU A 202 -16.06 -1.61 -14.40
CA GLU A 202 -17.00 -1.05 -15.37
C GLU A 202 -16.30 -0.69 -16.68
N LEU A 203 -15.11 -0.08 -16.59
CA LEU A 203 -14.33 0.34 -17.75
C LEU A 203 -13.93 -0.87 -18.59
N PHE A 204 -13.26 -1.87 -17.99
CA PHE A 204 -12.86 -3.08 -18.71
C PHE A 204 -14.05 -3.84 -19.30
N TYR A 205 -15.18 -3.89 -18.58
CA TYR A 205 -16.40 -4.48 -19.10
C TYR A 205 -16.90 -3.73 -20.35
N CYS A 206 -16.96 -2.40 -20.30
CA CYS A 206 -17.37 -1.58 -21.44
C CYS A 206 -16.40 -1.71 -22.63
N THR A 207 -15.09 -1.71 -22.38
CA THR A 207 -14.06 -1.82 -23.42
C THR A 207 -14.16 -3.12 -24.21
N ARG A 208 -14.60 -4.23 -23.58
CA ARG A 208 -14.77 -5.53 -24.24
C ARG A 208 -15.98 -5.59 -25.17
N LYS A 209 -16.92 -4.65 -25.07
CA LYS A 209 -18.09 -4.61 -25.96
C LYS A 209 -17.66 -4.25 -27.38
N LEU A 210 -18.22 -4.93 -28.38
CA LEU A 210 -17.83 -4.83 -29.79
C LEU A 210 -17.83 -3.39 -30.30
N GLU A 211 -18.79 -2.57 -29.87
CA GLU A 211 -18.90 -1.16 -30.26
C GLU A 211 -17.76 -0.27 -29.75
N ASN A 212 -17.03 -0.71 -28.71
CA ASN A 212 -15.94 0.05 -28.09
C ASN A 212 -14.55 -0.51 -28.45
N VAL A 213 -14.48 -1.59 -29.22
CA VAL A 213 -13.21 -2.16 -29.70
C VAL A 213 -12.58 -1.20 -30.71
N SER A 214 -11.58 -0.45 -30.27
CA SER A 214 -10.81 0.45 -31.12
C SER A 214 -9.40 0.65 -30.58
N TYR A 215 -8.45 0.96 -31.46
CA TYR A 215 -7.08 1.28 -31.08
C TYR A 215 -7.02 2.44 -30.07
N ALA A 216 -7.81 3.50 -30.28
CA ALA A 216 -7.84 4.66 -29.41
C ALA A 216 -8.30 4.30 -27.99
N ASN A 217 -9.37 3.50 -27.87
CA ASN A 217 -9.86 3.06 -26.56
C ASN A 217 -8.87 2.13 -25.86
N TYR A 218 -8.18 1.27 -26.60
CA TYR A 218 -7.18 0.36 -26.07
C TYR A 218 -5.93 1.10 -25.59
N ASN A 219 -5.43 2.05 -26.38
CA ASN A 219 -4.35 2.96 -25.99
C ASN A 219 -4.70 3.72 -24.70
N LEU A 220 -5.94 4.22 -24.58
CA LEU A 220 -6.39 4.90 -23.36
C LEU A 220 -6.37 3.98 -22.13
N ILE A 221 -6.64 2.69 -22.28
CA ILE A 221 -6.50 1.73 -21.17
C ILE A 221 -5.03 1.62 -20.72
N GLY A 222 -4.10 1.59 -21.67
CA GLY A 222 -2.66 1.65 -21.39
C GLY A 222 -2.25 2.95 -20.67
N GLU A 223 -2.79 4.09 -21.10
CA GLU A 223 -2.56 5.39 -20.43
C GLU A 223 -3.07 5.40 -18.98
N TYR A 224 -4.25 4.82 -18.72
CA TYR A 224 -4.73 4.68 -17.35
C TYR A 224 -3.83 3.79 -16.50
N TRP A 225 -3.29 2.71 -17.06
CA TRP A 225 -2.33 1.88 -16.33
C TRP A 225 -1.08 2.69 -15.96
N GLY A 226 -0.51 3.42 -16.92
CA GLY A 226 0.62 4.32 -16.68
C GLY A 226 0.34 5.35 -15.59
N LEU A 227 -0.87 5.91 -15.57
CA LEU A 227 -1.30 6.85 -14.53
C LEU A 227 -1.39 6.18 -13.15
N THR A 228 -1.92 4.96 -13.06
CA THR A 228 -1.96 4.21 -11.79
C THR A 228 -0.56 3.89 -11.25
N GLU A 229 0.39 3.56 -12.14
CA GLU A 229 1.80 3.35 -11.77
C GLU A 229 2.47 4.64 -11.27
N GLN A 230 2.22 5.76 -11.94
CA GLN A 230 2.76 7.06 -11.56
C GLN A 230 2.24 7.47 -10.17
N ILE A 231 0.92 7.38 -9.93
CA ILE A 231 0.31 7.67 -8.63
C ILE A 231 0.86 6.76 -7.54
N ARG A 232 1.04 5.46 -7.81
CA ARG A 232 1.67 4.54 -6.86
C ARG A 232 3.05 5.02 -6.47
N VAL A 233 3.89 5.39 -7.45
CA VAL A 233 5.24 5.89 -7.21
C VAL A 233 5.21 7.20 -6.43
N ASP A 234 4.32 8.12 -6.79
CA ASP A 234 4.24 9.42 -6.12
C ASP A 234 3.75 9.30 -4.68
N TYR A 235 2.78 8.43 -4.45
CA TYR A 235 2.26 8.10 -3.13
C TYR A 235 3.32 7.43 -2.25
N ASP A 236 4.08 6.48 -2.78
CA ASP A 236 5.14 5.75 -2.08
C ASP A 236 6.34 6.65 -1.75
N LYS A 237 6.73 7.54 -2.67
CA LYS A 237 7.88 8.44 -2.51
C LYS A 237 7.54 9.79 -1.89
N SER A 238 6.26 10.07 -1.62
CA SER A 238 5.79 11.37 -1.15
C SER A 238 6.20 12.53 -2.07
N THR A 239 6.27 12.32 -3.39
CA THR A 239 6.75 13.32 -4.37
C THR A 239 5.68 14.32 -4.80
N PHE A 240 4.67 14.56 -3.96
CA PHE A 240 3.58 15.51 -4.20
C PHE A 240 3.51 16.57 -3.10
N ASP A 241 3.02 17.76 -3.45
CA ASP A 241 3.15 18.98 -2.64
C ASP A 241 2.34 18.95 -1.32
N ASN A 242 1.17 18.30 -1.31
CA ASN A 242 0.29 18.28 -0.15
C ASN A 242 0.68 17.19 0.86
N HIS A 243 1.73 17.40 1.64
CA HIS A 243 2.17 16.43 2.64
C HIS A 243 1.13 16.13 3.74
N LYS A 244 0.11 16.97 3.94
CA LYS A 244 -1.01 16.71 4.85
C LYS A 244 -2.04 15.74 4.27
N ALA A 245 -1.94 15.36 3.00
CA ALA A 245 -2.85 14.41 2.37
C ALA A 245 -2.91 13.07 3.13
N TYR A 246 -1.82 12.66 3.78
CA TYR A 246 -1.77 11.43 4.58
C TYR A 246 -2.69 11.45 5.81
N GLU A 247 -3.13 12.62 6.27
CA GLU A 247 -4.13 12.74 7.34
C GLU A 247 -5.54 12.40 6.85
N ASN A 248 -5.77 12.44 5.53
CA ASN A 248 -7.05 12.07 4.92
C ASN A 248 -7.10 10.57 4.63
N LYS A 249 -7.87 9.84 5.45
CA LYS A 249 -8.01 8.38 5.32
C LYS A 249 -8.57 7.93 3.97
N ALA A 250 -9.50 8.69 3.38
CA ALA A 250 -10.08 8.37 2.08
C ALA A 250 -9.04 8.48 0.95
N PHE A 251 -8.17 9.49 1.02
CA PHE A 251 -7.05 9.63 0.09
C PHE A 251 -6.09 8.45 0.18
N CYS A 252 -5.62 8.13 1.41
CA CYS A 252 -4.72 7.00 1.63
C CYS A 252 -5.33 5.68 1.12
N ASN A 253 -6.62 5.47 1.36
CA ASN A 253 -7.33 4.29 0.89
C ASN A 253 -7.35 4.22 -0.64
N ASP A 254 -7.73 5.29 -1.33
CA ASP A 254 -7.81 5.30 -2.78
C ASP A 254 -6.43 5.13 -3.44
N CYS A 255 -5.38 5.73 -2.87
CA CYS A 255 -4.01 5.49 -3.30
C CYS A 255 -3.56 4.04 -3.09
N ASN A 256 -3.93 3.41 -1.97
CA ASN A 256 -3.67 1.98 -1.75
C ASN A 256 -4.42 1.12 -2.76
N VAL A 257 -5.69 1.42 -3.05
CA VAL A 257 -6.50 0.71 -4.05
C VAL A 257 -5.91 0.89 -5.46
N ILE A 258 -5.49 2.10 -5.84
CA ILE A 258 -4.82 2.38 -7.11
C ILE A 258 -3.52 1.57 -7.20
N SER A 259 -2.73 1.54 -6.13
CA SER A 259 -1.51 0.75 -6.04
C SER A 259 -1.80 -0.73 -6.24
N SER A 260 -2.84 -1.27 -5.60
CA SER A 260 -3.30 -2.63 -5.84
C SER A 260 -3.72 -2.82 -7.29
N ILE A 261 -4.57 -1.96 -7.87
CA ILE A 261 -5.03 -2.08 -9.27
C ILE A 261 -3.86 -2.17 -10.24
N ALA A 262 -2.83 -1.33 -10.06
CA ALA A 262 -1.67 -1.28 -10.93
C ALA A 262 -0.90 -2.62 -10.98
N TRP A 263 -0.80 -3.31 -9.83
CA TRP A 263 -0.17 -4.62 -9.69
C TRP A 263 -1.12 -5.79 -9.98
N ASP A 264 -2.25 -5.84 -9.28
CA ASP A 264 -3.19 -6.95 -9.25
C ASP A 264 -3.98 -7.10 -10.56
N ARG A 265 -4.20 -6.02 -11.30
CA ARG A 265 -5.06 -6.04 -12.50
C ARG A 265 -4.27 -5.87 -13.80
N ILE A 266 -2.94 -5.99 -13.74
CA ILE A 266 -2.06 -5.86 -14.91
C ILE A 266 -2.46 -6.78 -16.07
N SER A 267 -2.96 -7.99 -15.80
CA SER A 267 -3.43 -8.91 -16.85
C SER A 267 -4.67 -8.39 -17.58
N GLU A 268 -5.54 -7.64 -16.90
CA GLU A 268 -6.70 -7.00 -17.54
C GLU A 268 -6.26 -5.83 -18.41
N PHE A 269 -5.34 -4.99 -17.95
CA PHE A 269 -4.75 -3.92 -18.78
C PHE A 269 -4.09 -4.50 -20.03
N ASN A 270 -3.25 -5.54 -19.86
CA ASN A 270 -2.58 -6.22 -20.97
C ASN A 270 -3.54 -6.91 -21.94
N SER A 271 -4.77 -7.23 -21.53
CA SER A 271 -5.77 -7.79 -22.46
C SER A 271 -6.23 -6.80 -23.54
N PHE A 272 -5.92 -5.51 -23.35
CA PHE A 272 -6.18 -4.43 -24.30
C PHE A 272 -4.89 -3.84 -24.87
N ALA A 273 -3.74 -4.50 -24.70
CA ALA A 273 -2.47 -3.99 -25.24
C ALA A 273 -2.57 -3.80 -26.76
N THR A 274 -2.14 -2.64 -27.23
CA THR A 274 -2.06 -2.33 -28.65
C THR A 274 -0.97 -3.14 -29.34
N PRO A 275 -1.02 -3.35 -30.66
CA PRO A 275 0.03 -4.08 -31.39
C PRO A 275 1.44 -3.52 -31.16
N ASP A 276 1.57 -2.20 -31.04
CA ASP A 276 2.85 -1.52 -30.81
C ASP A 276 3.38 -1.78 -29.39
N GLU A 277 2.51 -1.77 -28.38
CA GLU A 277 2.86 -2.14 -27.00
C GLU A 277 3.26 -3.62 -26.89
N ILE A 278 2.53 -4.50 -27.59
CA ILE A 278 2.86 -5.93 -27.67
C ILE A 278 4.23 -6.11 -28.35
N GLU A 279 4.51 -5.36 -29.42
CA GLU A 279 5.80 -5.39 -30.10
C GLU A 279 6.93 -4.87 -29.19
N GLU A 280 6.70 -3.80 -28.43
CA GLU A 280 7.68 -3.23 -27.50
C GLU A 280 7.94 -4.12 -26.27
N GLN A 281 6.89 -4.76 -25.73
CA GLN A 281 7.01 -5.75 -24.66
C GLN A 281 7.75 -7.01 -25.11
N ASN A 282 7.47 -7.49 -26.34
CA ASN A 282 8.12 -8.67 -26.92
C ASN A 282 9.46 -8.36 -27.59
N ARG A 283 9.82 -7.08 -27.73
CA ARG A 283 11.12 -6.67 -28.23
C ARG A 283 12.18 -7.27 -27.31
N LYS A 284 13.03 -8.12 -27.89
CA LYS A 284 14.13 -8.75 -27.16
C LYS A 284 15.09 -7.67 -26.66
N LYS A 285 14.93 -7.26 -25.40
CA LYS A 285 15.82 -6.29 -24.74
C LYS A 285 17.18 -6.94 -24.56
N SER A 286 18.19 -6.39 -25.21
CA SER A 286 19.58 -6.78 -24.98
C SER A 286 20.10 -6.09 -23.71
N ILE A 287 21.08 -6.71 -23.05
CA ILE A 287 21.85 -6.06 -21.97
C ILE A 287 22.42 -4.71 -22.46
N SER A 288 22.79 -4.62 -23.74
CA SER A 288 23.27 -3.39 -24.37
C SER A 288 22.21 -2.29 -24.45
N ASP A 289 20.93 -2.62 -24.53
CA ASP A 289 19.84 -1.64 -24.57
C ASP A 289 19.59 -1.03 -23.18
N VAL A 290 19.80 -1.83 -22.12
CA VAL A 290 19.72 -1.37 -20.73
C VAL A 290 20.88 -0.43 -20.39
N ILE A 291 22.10 -0.76 -20.83
CA ILE A 291 23.29 0.09 -20.60
C ILE A 291 23.13 1.44 -21.32
N LYS A 292 22.68 1.44 -22.57
CA LYS A 292 22.44 2.69 -23.34
C LYS A 292 21.32 3.56 -22.76
N ALA A 293 20.32 2.96 -22.10
CA ALA A 293 19.28 3.71 -21.41
C ALA A 293 19.85 4.43 -20.17
N SER A 294 20.82 3.84 -19.45
CA SER A 294 21.57 4.52 -18.39
C SER A 294 22.30 5.75 -18.93
N ASP A 295 23.05 5.59 -20.03
CA ASP A 295 23.82 6.68 -20.63
C ASP A 295 22.93 7.86 -21.10
N LYS A 296 21.70 7.56 -21.56
CA LYS A 296 20.70 8.59 -21.88
C LYS A 296 20.16 9.30 -20.65
N VAL A 297 19.96 8.58 -19.53
CA VAL A 297 19.52 9.17 -18.26
C VAL A 297 20.61 10.06 -17.67
N GLU A 298 21.89 9.68 -17.78
CA GLU A 298 23.04 10.54 -17.46
C GLU A 298 23.04 11.81 -18.34
N ALA A 299 22.87 11.69 -19.66
CA ALA A 299 22.86 12.84 -20.57
C ALA A 299 21.70 13.81 -20.31
N VAL A 300 20.50 13.29 -20.01
CA VAL A 300 19.32 14.11 -19.66
C VAL A 300 19.50 14.79 -18.30
N LYS A 301 20.14 14.14 -17.32
CA LYS A 301 20.50 14.76 -16.03
C LYS A 301 21.50 15.91 -16.20
N GLU A 302 22.45 15.78 -17.13
CA GLU A 302 23.42 16.83 -17.46
C GLU A 302 22.74 18.03 -18.19
N GLU A 303 21.75 17.77 -19.05
CA GLU A 303 20.95 18.82 -19.71
C GLU A 303 20.04 19.58 -18.73
N ILE A 304 19.39 18.86 -17.79
CA ILE A 304 18.53 19.48 -16.77
C ILE A 304 19.34 20.37 -15.82
N LYS A 305 20.59 19.98 -15.50
CA LYS A 305 21.52 20.79 -14.69
C LYS A 305 21.84 22.16 -15.31
N ASN A 306 21.82 22.25 -16.64
CA ASN A 306 22.17 23.48 -17.37
C ASN A 306 20.96 24.43 -17.57
N LEU A 307 19.74 24.01 -17.23
CA LEU A 307 18.50 24.77 -17.45
C LEU A 307 17.97 25.50 -16.19
N ILE A 308 18.58 25.31 -15.02
CA ILE A 308 18.11 25.95 -13.78
C ILE A 308 18.75 27.32 -13.62
N VAL A 309 18.01 28.37 -14.01
CA VAL A 309 18.27 29.75 -13.60
C VAL A 309 17.83 29.94 -12.15
N GLU A 310 18.73 30.50 -11.35
CA GLU A 310 18.58 30.73 -9.91
C GLU A 310 17.35 31.58 -9.57
N THR A 311 16.48 31.05 -8.72
CA THR A 311 15.52 31.82 -7.89
C THR A 311 15.67 31.30 -6.44
N PRO A 312 15.54 32.15 -5.40
CA PRO A 312 16.13 31.88 -4.09
C PRO A 312 15.45 30.70 -3.38
N LYS A 313 16.27 29.77 -2.88
CA LYS A 313 15.86 28.62 -2.06
C LYS A 313 15.41 29.06 -0.68
N GLU A 314 14.21 28.65 -0.28
CA GLU A 314 13.98 28.27 1.12
C GLU A 314 14.52 26.83 1.29
N GLU A 315 15.35 26.63 2.31
CA GLU A 315 16.00 25.35 2.62
C GLU A 315 14.93 24.30 3.01
N SER A 316 14.70 23.32 2.13
CA SER A 316 13.86 22.16 2.42
C SER A 316 14.71 20.91 2.62
N ASN A 317 14.63 20.33 3.80
CA ASN A 317 15.25 19.06 4.17
C ASN A 317 14.87 17.96 3.19
N LEU A 318 15.83 17.59 2.33
CA LEU A 318 15.68 16.57 1.28
C LEU A 318 15.30 15.19 1.83
N TYR A 319 15.60 14.90 3.11
CA TYR A 319 15.34 13.61 3.74
C TYR A 319 14.72 13.79 5.13
N PRO A 320 13.50 14.34 5.22
CA PRO A 320 12.89 14.78 6.47
C PRO A 320 12.39 13.64 7.36
N ARG A 321 12.37 12.40 6.84
CA ARG A 321 12.13 11.18 7.64
C ARG A 321 13.39 10.62 8.29
N ILE A 322 14.56 11.00 7.80
CA ILE A 322 15.84 10.47 8.26
C ILE A 322 16.51 11.52 9.14
N PHE A 323 16.72 12.72 8.59
CA PHE A 323 17.43 13.79 9.25
C PHE A 323 16.47 14.81 9.84
N THR A 324 16.81 15.34 11.01
CA THR A 324 15.96 16.31 11.72
C THR A 324 16.04 17.73 11.15
N SER A 325 16.98 18.00 10.25
CA SER A 325 17.15 19.28 9.53
C SER A 325 18.04 19.14 8.30
N ASP A 326 18.04 20.14 7.42
CA ASP A 326 19.02 20.26 6.31
C ASP A 326 20.46 20.18 6.81
N LYS A 327 20.78 20.86 7.91
CA LYS A 327 22.12 20.84 8.52
C LYS A 327 22.54 19.45 8.96
N ALA A 328 21.59 18.62 9.39
CA ALA A 328 21.86 17.23 9.73
C ALA A 328 22.19 16.42 8.47
N PHE A 329 21.46 16.64 7.37
CA PHE A 329 21.78 16.02 6.08
C PHE A 329 23.12 16.51 5.51
N ASP A 330 23.41 17.81 5.55
CA ASP A 330 24.68 18.37 5.10
C ASP A 330 25.86 17.77 5.87
N LYS A 331 25.71 17.63 7.21
CA LYS A 331 26.71 16.96 8.03
C LYS A 331 26.88 15.49 7.61
N PHE A 332 25.80 14.78 7.30
CA PHE A 332 25.90 13.42 6.74
C PHE A 332 26.64 13.39 5.41
N LYS A 333 26.34 14.31 4.49
CA LYS A 333 27.01 14.41 3.19
C LYS A 333 28.51 14.67 3.35
N ASN A 334 28.88 15.58 4.25
CA ASN A 334 30.27 15.85 4.59
C ASN A 334 30.96 14.61 5.20
N LEU A 335 30.23 13.79 5.96
CA LEU A 335 30.74 12.51 6.48
C LEU A 335 30.93 11.48 5.37
N VAL A 336 30.04 11.44 4.37
CA VAL A 336 30.21 10.59 3.18
C VAL A 336 31.46 10.99 2.40
N GLU A 337 31.72 12.28 2.24
CA GLU A 337 32.94 12.78 1.60
C GLU A 337 34.20 12.45 2.41
N ALA A 338 34.12 12.52 3.75
CA ALA A 338 35.26 12.26 4.63
C ALA A 338 35.59 10.77 4.80
N PHE A 339 34.58 9.90 4.89
CA PHE A 339 34.76 8.45 5.06
C PHE A 339 34.88 7.71 3.72
N GLY A 340 34.30 8.24 2.65
CA GLY A 340 34.30 7.61 1.33
C GLY A 340 33.58 6.25 1.31
N ASN A 341 33.87 5.46 0.28
CA ASN A 341 33.24 4.16 0.01
C ASN A 341 34.22 2.97 0.08
N GLY A 342 35.33 3.13 0.81
CA GLY A 342 36.38 2.11 0.93
C GLY A 342 36.02 0.88 1.77
N ASP A 343 37.00 0.01 2.00
CA ASP A 343 36.82 -1.31 2.61
C ASP A 343 36.22 -1.31 4.04
N GLU A 344 36.34 -0.19 4.77
CA GLU A 344 35.85 -0.05 6.15
C GLU A 344 34.39 0.48 6.26
N LYS A 345 33.67 0.64 5.13
CA LYS A 345 32.30 1.21 5.07
C LYS A 345 31.33 0.66 6.13
N LEU A 346 31.37 -0.64 6.43
CA LEU A 346 30.50 -1.25 7.42
C LEU A 346 30.71 -0.65 8.82
N ALA A 347 31.95 -0.41 9.23
CA ALA A 347 32.26 0.16 10.53
C ALA A 347 32.03 1.68 10.57
N ASP A 348 32.36 2.38 9.48
CA ASP A 348 32.22 3.84 9.38
C ASP A 348 30.76 4.27 9.41
N TYR A 349 29.92 3.69 8.56
CA TYR A 349 28.52 4.10 8.48
C TYR A 349 27.67 3.55 9.63
N SER A 350 28.13 2.47 10.30
CA SER A 350 27.57 2.09 11.60
C SER A 350 27.88 3.11 12.68
N PHE A 351 29.10 3.67 12.69
CA PHE A 351 29.46 4.76 13.61
C PHE A 351 28.64 6.02 13.33
N VAL A 352 28.51 6.43 12.06
CA VAL A 352 27.71 7.60 11.65
C VAL A 352 26.27 7.48 12.15
N PHE A 353 25.63 6.33 11.93
CA PHE A 353 24.27 6.08 12.42
C PHE A 353 24.13 6.29 13.93
N HIS A 354 24.99 5.63 14.73
CA HIS A 354 24.92 5.73 16.19
C HIS A 354 25.25 7.13 16.71
N ARG A 355 26.21 7.83 16.07
CA ARG A 355 26.66 9.14 16.51
C ARG A 355 25.66 10.24 16.17
N MET A 356 25.10 10.23 14.96
CA MET A 356 24.09 11.18 14.51
C MET A 356 22.76 10.99 15.26
N ARG A 357 22.37 9.74 15.55
CA ARG A 357 21.20 9.47 16.41
C ARG A 357 21.42 10.01 17.83
N LYS A 358 22.61 9.82 18.40
CA LYS A 358 22.96 10.40 19.72
C LYS A 358 22.89 11.93 19.74
N ASP A 359 23.26 12.60 18.64
CA ASP A 359 23.16 14.05 18.49
C ASP A 359 21.77 14.53 18.05
N LYS A 360 20.78 13.64 17.96
CA LYS A 360 19.41 13.93 17.49
C LYS A 360 19.38 14.55 16.09
N LEU A 361 20.35 14.18 15.27
CA LEU A 361 20.43 14.54 13.85
C LEU A 361 19.71 13.52 12.96
N ILE A 362 19.53 12.30 13.46
CA ILE A 362 18.65 11.27 12.91
C ILE A 362 17.53 11.01 13.91
N TYR A 363 16.30 10.83 13.44
CA TYR A 363 15.17 10.53 14.32
C TYR A 363 15.35 9.22 15.10
N ASP A 364 14.90 9.20 16.35
CA ASP A 364 15.12 8.08 17.27
C ASP A 364 14.33 6.81 16.91
N ASP A 365 13.22 6.95 16.20
CA ASP A 365 12.38 5.87 15.67
C ASP A 365 12.85 5.37 14.29
N TYR A 366 13.87 6.01 13.70
CA TYR A 366 14.40 5.61 12.40
C TYR A 366 15.13 4.26 12.48
N GLN A 367 14.65 3.29 11.70
CA GLN A 367 15.12 1.91 11.78
C GLN A 367 16.52 1.74 11.15
N GLN A 368 17.34 0.87 11.74
CA GLN A 368 18.67 0.54 11.21
C GLN A 368 18.60 -0.01 9.77
N THR A 369 17.58 -0.80 9.46
CA THR A 369 17.31 -1.35 8.11
C THR A 369 17.03 -0.24 7.11
N GLN A 370 16.22 0.76 7.48
CA GLN A 370 15.95 1.91 6.63
C GLN A 370 17.21 2.73 6.37
N PHE A 371 18.06 2.93 7.39
CA PHE A 371 19.35 3.60 7.18
C PHE A 371 20.27 2.82 6.25
N VAL A 372 20.30 1.48 6.33
CA VAL A 372 21.06 0.64 5.40
C VAL A 372 20.55 0.78 3.97
N TYR A 373 19.23 0.84 3.76
CA TYR A 373 18.66 1.06 2.43
C TYR A 373 18.97 2.46 1.90
N PHE A 374 18.88 3.48 2.75
CA PHE A 374 19.24 4.85 2.42
C PHE A 374 20.71 4.98 1.94
N LEU A 375 21.63 4.27 2.59
CA LEU A 375 23.05 4.27 2.18
C LEU A 375 23.29 3.77 0.75
N LEU A 376 22.36 3.00 0.17
CA LEU A 376 22.46 2.54 -1.22
C LEU A 376 22.38 3.70 -2.22
N GLU A 377 21.69 4.79 -1.88
CA GLU A 377 21.64 5.99 -2.72
C GLU A 377 23.02 6.66 -2.89
N PHE A 378 23.94 6.38 -1.96
CA PHE A 378 25.31 6.88 -1.96
C PHE A 378 26.34 5.82 -2.40
N ASN A 379 25.88 4.73 -3.01
CA ASN A 379 26.71 3.56 -3.38
C ASN A 379 27.42 2.90 -2.18
N ILE A 380 26.89 3.05 -0.96
CA ILE A 380 27.43 2.45 0.25
C ILE A 380 26.63 1.19 0.56
N ASN A 381 27.17 0.04 0.16
CA ASN A 381 26.55 -1.26 0.43
C ASN A 381 27.10 -1.88 1.71
N ILE A 382 26.29 -1.94 2.76
CA ILE A 382 26.58 -2.61 4.03
C ILE A 382 25.47 -3.62 4.36
N SER A 383 25.82 -4.75 4.97
CA SER A 383 24.84 -5.80 5.26
C SER A 383 23.98 -5.54 6.50
N ARG A 384 24.43 -4.67 7.42
CA ARG A 384 23.74 -4.30 8.66
C ARG A 384 24.44 -3.13 9.37
N ILE A 385 23.83 -2.60 10.43
CA ILE A 385 24.50 -1.72 11.39
C ILE A 385 25.17 -2.56 12.49
N LYS A 386 26.48 -2.36 12.70
CA LYS A 386 27.22 -2.99 13.80
C LYS A 386 26.85 -2.37 15.15
N PRO A 387 26.74 -3.18 16.22
CA PRO A 387 26.61 -2.65 17.58
C PRO A 387 27.78 -1.73 17.94
N LYS A 388 27.52 -0.69 18.74
CA LYS A 388 28.54 0.28 19.16
C LYS A 388 29.75 -0.36 19.83
N THR A 389 29.56 -1.45 20.57
CA THR A 389 30.62 -2.22 21.26
C THR A 389 31.57 -2.95 20.30
N GLN A 390 31.21 -3.06 19.01
CA GLN A 390 31.98 -3.75 17.98
C GLN A 390 32.64 -2.76 16.99
N LEU A 391 32.58 -1.45 17.28
CA LEU A 391 33.23 -0.41 16.47
C LEU A 391 34.65 -0.17 17.00
N GLY A 392 35.67 -0.62 16.26
CA GLY A 392 37.06 -0.25 16.51
C GLY A 392 37.36 1.20 16.10
N LYS A 393 38.57 1.69 16.39
CA LYS A 393 39.05 3.04 15.99
C LYS A 393 38.07 4.19 16.31
N SER A 394 37.41 4.15 17.46
CA SER A 394 36.41 5.16 17.88
C SER A 394 36.98 6.57 17.87
N ASP A 395 38.21 6.76 18.33
CA ASP A 395 38.81 8.09 18.50
C ASP A 395 39.11 8.75 17.15
N LEU A 396 39.49 7.95 16.14
CA LEU A 396 39.69 8.42 14.77
C LEU A 396 38.35 8.87 14.14
N ARG A 397 37.30 8.06 14.30
CA ARG A 397 35.97 8.34 13.77
C ARG A 397 35.32 9.55 14.44
N GLU A 398 35.51 9.70 15.76
CA GLU A 398 35.06 10.86 16.52
C GLU A 398 35.80 12.14 16.12
N SER A 399 37.11 12.05 15.86
CA SER A 399 37.91 13.16 15.35
C SER A 399 37.44 13.63 13.97
N ILE A 400 37.13 12.69 13.06
CA ILE A 400 36.55 13.03 11.75
C ILE A 400 35.17 13.66 11.94
N TYR A 401 34.29 13.04 12.72
CA TYR A 401 32.92 13.52 12.92
C TYR A 401 32.80 14.93 13.52
N ASN A 402 33.74 15.30 14.40
CA ASN A 402 33.77 16.64 14.99
C ASN A 402 34.40 17.71 14.07
N ARG A 403 35.10 17.30 13.00
CA ARG A 403 35.70 18.21 12.02
C ARG A 403 34.74 18.63 10.91
N VAL A 404 33.73 17.81 10.63
CA VAL A 404 32.74 18.02 9.56
C VAL A 404 31.39 18.52 10.02
#